data_AF-A0A7X7QYE8-F1
#
_entry.id   AF-A0A7X7QYE8-F1
#
_cell.length_a   1.000
_cell.length_b   1.000
_cell.length_c   1.000
_cell.angle_alpha   90.00
_cell.angle_beta   90.00
_cell.angle_gamma   90.00
#
_symmetry.space_group_name_H-M   'P 1'
#
loop_
_entity.id
_entity.type
_entity.pdbx_description
1 polymer ?
#
loop_
_entity_poly.entity_id
_entity_poly.type
_entity_poly.pdbx_seq_one_letter_code
_entity_poly.pdbx_strand_id
1 'polypeptide(L)'
;MKSRITIRLTHLLASARPRVFAAYLLLCVSCAWSATQIAITDDIVVSNVSRLGINIGGNNYYDSPSMKVTDTKNFEGISYRQCHEGTLFTNGFGTWRTASNTYINSGWAALMVGGTYRILSGNAAGTTGTIIAVSNIYMMTWNTSQSNVVPFFVLDKPVSLPGGQPQRNAGFMVEKFVLDEGYLDGTYGYWLETNCFLVTGDVSPNSWGVGALNMVGATNRAHFRMATVGQNIAEANGPYRVTFRARKTTAAPVLWVNLDAGIQTNAPVALSTSWTDYSYTMTVT
;
A
#
# COMPACT_ATOMS: atom_id res chain seq x y z
N MET A 1 0.04 3.60 -32.54
CA MET A 1 1.44 3.47 -32.05
C MET A 1 1.44 2.29 -31.08
N LYS A 2 1.98 1.12 -31.47
CA LYS A 2 1.93 -0.11 -30.65
C LYS A 2 3.13 -0.13 -29.70
N SER A 3 2.94 0.18 -28.43
CA SER A 3 3.97 0.00 -27.40
C SER A 3 4.01 -1.48 -27.01
N ARG A 4 5.19 -2.10 -27.14
CA ARG A 4 5.47 -3.43 -26.56
C ARG A 4 6.12 -3.20 -25.21
N ILE A 5 5.50 -3.65 -24.13
CA ILE A 5 6.11 -3.73 -22.81
C ILE A 5 6.53 -5.18 -22.60
N THR A 6 7.82 -5.41 -22.39
CA THR A 6 8.39 -6.73 -22.07
C THR A 6 8.67 -6.78 -20.57
N ILE A 7 7.97 -7.63 -19.83
CA ILE A 7 8.22 -7.87 -18.40
C ILE A 7 8.93 -9.22 -18.27
N ARG A 8 10.12 -9.24 -17.64
CA ARG A 8 10.81 -10.48 -17.25
C ARG A 8 10.48 -10.79 -15.79
N LEU A 9 9.85 -11.95 -15.54
CA LEU A 9 9.77 -12.53 -14.20
C LEU A 9 10.84 -13.61 -14.06
N THR A 10 11.70 -13.48 -13.05
CA THR A 10 12.70 -14.50 -12.69
C THR A 10 12.20 -15.24 -11.45
N HIS A 11 11.74 -16.48 -11.60
CA HIS A 11 11.49 -17.36 -10.45
C HIS A 11 12.77 -18.06 -10.03
N LEU A 12 13.23 -17.78 -8.81
CA LEU A 12 14.33 -18.50 -8.17
C LEU A 12 13.75 -19.68 -7.38
N LEU A 13 13.86 -20.90 -7.89
CA LEU A 13 13.61 -22.11 -7.10
C LEU A 13 14.91 -22.52 -6.42
N ALA A 14 15.01 -22.27 -5.12
CA ALA A 14 16.04 -22.84 -4.26
C ALA A 14 15.55 -24.18 -3.72
N SER A 15 16.29 -25.26 -3.94
CA SER A 15 16.27 -26.44 -3.06
C SER A 15 17.65 -27.06 -2.94
N ALA A 16 17.94 -27.56 -1.74
CA ALA A 16 19.27 -27.85 -1.22
C ALA A 16 19.74 -29.29 -1.49
N ARG A 17 21.05 -29.40 -1.78
CA ARG A 17 22.12 -30.42 -1.54
C ARG A 17 21.79 -31.75 -0.81
N PRO A 18 22.71 -32.77 -0.80
CA PRO A 18 23.59 -33.33 -1.85
C PRO A 18 23.70 -34.89 -1.80
N ARG A 19 24.55 -35.45 -2.69
CA ARG A 19 25.15 -36.82 -2.73
C ARG A 19 24.37 -37.90 -3.50
N VAL A 20 24.83 -38.21 -4.72
CA VAL A 20 25.54 -39.44 -5.10
C VAL A 20 26.22 -39.18 -6.45
N PHE A 21 27.54 -39.39 -6.52
CA PHE A 21 28.32 -39.37 -7.76
C PHE A 21 28.01 -40.65 -8.56
N ALA A 22 27.29 -40.53 -9.66
CA ALA A 22 27.27 -41.53 -10.72
C ALA A 22 26.98 -40.83 -12.04
N ALA A 23 27.82 -41.13 -13.04
CA ALA A 23 27.86 -40.49 -14.35
C ALA A 23 26.50 -40.51 -15.06
N TYR A 24 25.82 -39.36 -15.09
CA TYR A 24 24.81 -39.04 -16.08
C TYR A 24 25.37 -37.96 -17.00
N LEU A 25 25.61 -38.38 -18.23
CA LEU A 25 25.84 -37.55 -19.40
C LEU A 25 24.85 -36.38 -19.38
N LEU A 26 25.38 -35.17 -19.21
CA LEU A 26 24.64 -33.92 -19.10
C LEU A 26 23.95 -33.60 -20.43
N LEU A 27 22.77 -34.18 -20.66
CA LEU A 27 21.79 -33.63 -21.60
C LEU A 27 21.29 -32.32 -20.97
N CYS A 28 22.05 -31.26 -21.17
CA CYS A 28 21.56 -29.89 -21.09
C CYS A 28 20.53 -29.73 -22.21
N VAL A 29 19.32 -30.27 -22.00
CA VAL A 29 18.15 -29.79 -22.71
C VAL A 29 17.99 -28.36 -22.23
N SER A 30 18.54 -27.43 -23.00
CA SER A 30 18.18 -26.02 -22.93
C SER A 30 16.68 -25.96 -23.15
N CYS A 31 15.91 -26.01 -22.07
CA CYS A 31 14.52 -25.58 -22.09
C CYS A 31 14.57 -24.15 -22.60
N ALA A 32 14.30 -23.98 -23.89
CA ALA A 32 14.06 -22.68 -24.46
C ALA A 32 12.83 -22.15 -23.73
N TRP A 33 13.06 -21.28 -22.76
CA TRP A 33 12.01 -20.51 -22.12
C TRP A 33 11.43 -19.61 -23.21
N SER A 34 10.42 -20.12 -23.91
CA SER A 34 9.62 -19.29 -24.79
C SER A 34 8.96 -18.26 -23.89
N ALA A 35 9.34 -16.99 -24.07
CA ALA A 35 8.73 -15.90 -23.34
C ALA A 35 7.21 -15.98 -23.57
N THR A 36 6.43 -16.08 -22.50
CA THR A 36 4.98 -15.98 -22.60
C THR A 36 4.65 -14.64 -23.24
N GLN A 37 4.19 -14.67 -24.49
CA GLN A 37 3.72 -13.47 -25.15
C GLN A 37 2.32 -13.16 -24.61
N ILE A 38 2.24 -12.15 -23.77
CA ILE A 38 0.97 -11.57 -23.36
C ILE A 38 0.61 -10.52 -24.42
N ALA A 39 -0.38 -10.84 -25.26
CA ALA A 39 -0.95 -9.87 -26.19
C ALA A 39 -2.04 -9.08 -25.44
N ILE A 40 -1.84 -7.78 -25.27
CA ILE A 40 -2.90 -6.87 -24.85
C ILE A 40 -3.68 -6.52 -26.11
N THR A 41 -4.93 -6.95 -26.19
CA THR A 41 -5.85 -6.62 -27.28
C THR A 41 -6.89 -5.61 -26.79
N ASP A 42 -7.65 -5.03 -27.72
CA ASP A 42 -8.80 -4.18 -27.39
C ASP A 42 -10.04 -5.00 -26.98
N ASP A 43 -9.94 -6.34 -27.02
CA ASP A 43 -11.02 -7.25 -26.66
C ASP A 43 -11.18 -7.31 -25.15
N ILE A 44 -12.32 -6.78 -24.67
CA ILE A 44 -12.68 -6.86 -23.27
C ILE A 44 -13.27 -8.26 -23.00
N VAL A 45 -12.43 -9.19 -22.55
CA VAL A 45 -12.82 -10.58 -22.26
C VAL A 45 -13.86 -10.67 -21.13
N VAL A 46 -13.86 -9.70 -20.20
CA VAL A 46 -14.88 -9.57 -19.14
C VAL A 46 -15.17 -8.09 -18.93
N SER A 47 -16.35 -7.62 -19.37
CA SER A 47 -16.71 -6.20 -19.40
C SER A 47 -17.26 -5.65 -18.08
N ASN A 48 -17.77 -6.52 -17.21
CA ASN A 48 -18.32 -6.17 -15.91
C ASN A 48 -17.39 -6.54 -14.76
N VAL A 49 -16.08 -6.27 -14.91
CA VAL A 49 -15.14 -6.39 -13.79
C VAL A 49 -14.97 -5.04 -13.10
N SER A 50 -15.09 -5.04 -11.78
CA SER A 50 -14.59 -3.91 -11.00
C SER A 50 -13.08 -3.82 -11.21
N ARG A 51 -12.60 -2.70 -11.76
CA ARG A 51 -11.17 -2.42 -11.89
C ARG A 51 -10.58 -2.14 -10.52
N LEU A 52 -10.34 -3.20 -9.76
CA LEU A 52 -9.52 -3.15 -8.56
C LEU A 52 -8.09 -2.96 -9.07
N GLY A 53 -7.53 -1.76 -8.89
CA GLY A 53 -6.16 -1.45 -9.33
C GLY A 53 -5.17 -2.54 -8.90
N ILE A 54 -4.10 -2.72 -9.67
CA ILE A 54 -3.08 -3.72 -9.37
C ILE A 54 -2.36 -3.30 -8.08
N ASN A 55 -2.56 -4.06 -7.00
CA ASN A 55 -1.76 -3.93 -5.79
C ASN A 55 -0.51 -4.80 -5.98
N ILE A 56 0.57 -4.17 -6.47
CA ILE A 56 1.88 -4.83 -6.48
C ILE A 56 2.42 -4.71 -5.06
N GLY A 57 2.14 -5.71 -4.22
CA GLY A 57 2.63 -5.74 -2.85
C GLY A 57 4.15 -5.44 -2.80
N GLY A 58 4.55 -4.56 -1.89
CA GLY A 58 5.93 -4.11 -1.75
C GLY A 58 6.33 -2.92 -2.61
N ASN A 59 5.49 -2.48 -3.56
CA ASN A 59 5.67 -1.21 -4.26
C ASN A 59 4.54 -0.26 -3.85
N ASN A 60 4.83 0.72 -3.01
CA ASN A 60 3.83 1.74 -2.67
C ASN A 60 3.70 2.78 -3.81
N TYR A 61 2.80 3.77 -3.66
CA TYR A 61 2.59 4.87 -4.62
C TYR A 61 3.90 5.59 -5.02
N TYR A 62 4.96 5.49 -4.22
CA TYR A 62 6.28 6.10 -4.44
C TYR A 62 7.30 5.15 -5.11
N ASP A 63 7.04 3.84 -5.18
CA ASP A 63 8.02 2.81 -5.62
C ASP A 63 7.83 2.29 -7.06
N SER A 64 6.87 2.80 -7.84
CA SER A 64 6.59 2.26 -9.18
C SER A 64 7.51 2.85 -10.28
N PRO A 65 8.07 2.03 -11.20
CA PRO A 65 8.82 2.47 -12.38
C PRO A 65 7.94 3.07 -13.48
N SER A 66 6.62 3.14 -13.27
CA SER A 66 5.73 3.73 -14.26
C SER A 66 5.96 5.23 -14.32
N MET A 67 6.24 5.75 -15.52
CA MET A 67 6.21 7.18 -15.79
C MET A 67 4.82 7.67 -15.40
N LYS A 68 4.76 8.36 -14.27
CA LYS A 68 3.53 8.88 -13.70
C LYS A 68 3.03 9.94 -14.67
N VAL A 69 1.96 9.64 -15.40
CA VAL A 69 1.11 10.68 -15.93
C VAL A 69 0.36 11.22 -14.72
N THR A 70 0.97 12.20 -14.06
CA THR A 70 0.31 12.95 -13.01
C THR A 70 -0.90 13.62 -13.64
N ASP A 71 -2.09 13.37 -13.08
CA ASP A 71 -3.21 14.23 -13.40
C ASP A 71 -2.82 15.67 -13.01
N THR A 72 -3.37 16.65 -13.71
CA THR A 72 -3.21 18.08 -13.41
C THR A 72 -3.61 18.45 -11.98
N LYS A 73 -4.31 17.55 -11.27
CA LYS A 73 -4.72 17.65 -9.87
C LYS A 73 -4.39 16.35 -9.14
N ASN A 74 -3.24 16.28 -8.46
CA ASN A 74 -2.92 15.12 -7.63
C ASN A 74 -3.78 15.14 -6.36
N PHE A 75 -4.42 14.02 -6.08
CA PHE A 75 -5.28 13.80 -4.92
C PHE A 75 -4.43 13.68 -3.64
N GLU A 76 -4.66 14.55 -2.67
CA GLU A 76 -4.04 14.53 -1.34
C GLU A 76 -5.00 13.95 -0.28
N GLY A 77 -5.61 12.81 -0.60
CA GLY A 77 -6.36 11.99 0.34
C GLY A 77 -5.81 10.56 0.35
N ILE A 78 -6.03 9.84 1.45
CA ILE A 78 -5.68 8.42 1.53
C ILE A 78 -6.95 7.60 1.31
N SER A 79 -6.88 6.66 0.37
CA SER A 79 -7.89 5.63 0.20
C SER A 79 -7.37 4.33 0.82
N TYR A 80 -7.95 3.93 1.93
CA TYR A 80 -7.68 2.63 2.54
C TYR A 80 -8.64 1.61 1.95
N ARG A 81 -8.12 0.69 1.14
CA ARG A 81 -8.91 -0.37 0.51
C ARG A 81 -8.39 -1.74 0.94
N GLN A 82 -9.28 -2.57 1.46
CA GLN A 82 -8.97 -3.94 1.88
C GLN A 82 -9.94 -4.90 1.22
N CYS A 83 -9.40 -6.02 0.70
CA CYS A 83 -10.19 -7.13 0.22
C CYS A 83 -10.11 -8.28 1.22
N HIS A 84 -11.26 -8.83 1.55
CA HIS A 84 -11.46 -9.87 2.53
C HIS A 84 -12.12 -11.08 1.89
N GLU A 85 -11.72 -12.25 2.37
CA GLU A 85 -12.41 -13.51 2.20
C GLU A 85 -13.09 -13.88 3.54
N GLY A 86 -14.29 -14.44 3.48
CA GLY A 86 -15.06 -14.71 4.69
C GLY A 86 -16.47 -15.27 4.47
N THR A 87 -17.31 -15.14 5.50
CA THR A 87 -18.75 -15.40 5.41
C THR A 87 -19.52 -14.11 5.38
N LEU A 88 -20.41 -14.01 4.40
CA LEU A 88 -21.43 -13.00 4.33
C LEU A 88 -22.67 -13.46 5.11
N PHE A 89 -23.10 -12.63 6.06
CA PHE A 89 -24.35 -12.75 6.81
C PHE A 89 -25.32 -11.68 6.30
N THR A 90 -26.60 -11.80 6.69
CA THR A 90 -27.60 -10.80 6.30
C THR A 90 -27.25 -9.41 6.86
N ASN A 91 -26.65 -9.32 8.05
CA ASN A 91 -26.33 -8.05 8.72
C ASN A 91 -24.85 -7.64 8.67
N GLY A 92 -23.99 -8.42 8.02
CA GLY A 92 -22.55 -8.24 8.18
C GLY A 92 -21.67 -9.20 7.42
N PHE A 93 -20.36 -9.01 7.57
CA PHE A 93 -19.35 -9.85 6.95
C PHE A 93 -18.27 -10.21 7.97
N GLY A 94 -18.04 -11.50 8.19
CA GLY A 94 -16.96 -12.00 9.05
C GLY A 94 -15.74 -12.41 8.23
N THR A 95 -14.58 -11.79 8.46
CA THR A 95 -13.33 -12.05 7.69
C THR A 95 -12.45 -13.11 8.34
N TRP A 96 -11.79 -13.98 7.56
CA TRP A 96 -11.05 -15.13 8.12
C TRP A 96 -9.52 -15.03 8.06
N ARG A 97 -8.98 -14.04 7.35
CA ARG A 97 -7.53 -13.90 7.10
C ARG A 97 -6.86 -12.82 7.95
N THR A 98 -7.57 -12.32 8.96
CA THR A 98 -7.09 -11.23 9.80
C THR A 98 -7.26 -11.59 11.26
N ALA A 99 -6.20 -11.47 12.06
CA ALA A 99 -6.27 -11.70 13.50
C ALA A 99 -7.11 -10.59 14.17
N SER A 100 -8.18 -10.99 14.88
CA SER A 100 -9.08 -10.04 15.58
C SER A 100 -8.34 -9.05 16.46
N ASN A 101 -7.47 -9.53 17.34
CA ASN A 101 -6.76 -8.65 18.27
C ASN A 101 -5.89 -7.63 17.53
N THR A 102 -5.21 -8.03 16.46
CA THR A 102 -4.39 -7.10 15.67
C THR A 102 -5.28 -6.05 14.98
N TYR A 103 -6.37 -6.46 14.33
CA TYR A 103 -7.21 -5.54 13.57
C TYR A 103 -7.94 -4.53 14.46
N ILE A 104 -8.45 -4.98 15.61
CA ILE A 104 -9.12 -4.09 16.55
C ILE A 104 -8.10 -3.16 17.23
N ASN A 105 -6.99 -3.71 17.74
CA ASN A 105 -6.07 -2.93 18.57
C ASN A 105 -5.18 -1.97 17.78
N SER A 106 -5.00 -2.16 16.47
CA SER A 106 -4.18 -1.28 15.64
C SER A 106 -4.99 -0.16 14.96
N GLY A 107 -6.20 0.14 15.44
CA GLY A 107 -7.02 1.23 14.91
C GLY A 107 -7.76 0.95 13.59
N TRP A 108 -7.47 -0.16 12.88
CA TRP A 108 -8.11 -0.49 11.61
C TRP A 108 -9.63 -0.59 11.72
N ALA A 109 -10.13 -1.18 12.82
CA ALA A 109 -11.55 -1.29 13.08
C ALA A 109 -12.24 0.08 13.14
N ALA A 110 -11.65 1.03 13.86
CA ALA A 110 -12.16 2.40 13.98
C ALA A 110 -12.09 3.14 12.63
N LEU A 111 -10.97 3.01 11.91
CA LEU A 111 -10.75 3.63 10.61
C LEU A 111 -11.81 3.23 9.58
N MET A 112 -12.25 1.97 9.59
CA MET A 112 -13.22 1.46 8.61
C MET A 112 -14.66 1.87 8.89
N VAL A 113 -14.99 2.41 10.07
CA VAL A 113 -16.35 2.91 10.36
C VAL A 113 -16.67 4.11 9.47
N GLY A 114 -17.87 4.10 8.89
CA GLY A 114 -18.30 5.05 7.87
C GLY A 114 -17.57 4.88 6.53
N GLY A 115 -16.79 3.80 6.35
CA GLY A 115 -16.29 3.39 5.05
C GLY A 115 -17.39 2.74 4.21
N THR A 116 -17.16 2.63 2.92
CA THR A 116 -18.05 1.91 2.00
C THR A 116 -17.66 0.45 1.90
N TYR A 117 -18.62 -0.42 1.64
CA TYR A 117 -18.35 -1.82 1.29
C TYR A 117 -18.84 -2.17 -0.11
N ARG A 118 -18.26 -3.23 -0.67
CA ARG A 118 -18.73 -3.92 -1.87
C ARG A 118 -18.60 -5.42 -1.71
N ILE A 119 -19.68 -6.16 -1.93
CA ILE A 119 -19.63 -7.62 -2.01
C ILE A 119 -19.07 -7.98 -3.39
N LEU A 120 -17.97 -8.74 -3.40
CA LEU A 120 -17.20 -9.05 -4.61
C LEU A 120 -17.64 -10.37 -5.27
N SER A 121 -18.23 -11.31 -4.53
CA SER A 121 -18.59 -12.62 -5.07
C SER A 121 -19.84 -13.25 -4.43
N GLY A 122 -20.38 -14.26 -5.14
CA GLY A 122 -21.58 -15.01 -4.78
C GLY A 122 -22.88 -14.25 -5.04
N ASN A 123 -23.96 -14.66 -4.39
CA ASN A 123 -25.33 -14.28 -4.76
C ASN A 123 -25.64 -12.79 -4.56
N ALA A 124 -24.90 -12.12 -3.68
CA ALA A 124 -25.05 -10.70 -3.39
C ALA A 124 -23.95 -9.83 -4.03
N ALA A 125 -23.18 -10.36 -4.99
CA ALA A 125 -22.12 -9.62 -5.67
C ALA A 125 -22.63 -8.30 -6.27
N GLY A 126 -21.81 -7.24 -6.13
CA GLY A 126 -22.16 -5.89 -6.57
C GLY A 126 -22.95 -5.07 -5.53
N THR A 127 -23.47 -5.69 -4.47
CA THR A 127 -24.13 -4.96 -3.39
C THR A 127 -23.14 -4.04 -2.67
N THR A 128 -23.55 -2.80 -2.43
CA THR A 128 -22.77 -1.78 -1.72
C THR A 128 -23.57 -1.12 -0.61
N GLY A 129 -22.86 -0.50 0.32
CA GLY A 129 -23.43 0.27 1.43
C GLY A 129 -22.31 0.82 2.32
N THR A 130 -22.64 1.08 3.57
CA THR A 130 -21.73 1.69 4.56
C THR A 130 -21.43 0.71 5.69
N ILE A 131 -20.20 0.73 6.21
CA ILE A 131 -19.82 0.05 7.45
C ILE A 131 -20.24 0.92 8.63
N ILE A 132 -21.14 0.43 9.48
CA ILE A 132 -21.61 1.19 10.66
C ILE A 132 -20.85 0.83 11.94
N ALA A 133 -20.25 -0.35 11.99
CA ALA A 133 -19.40 -0.79 13.08
C ALA A 133 -18.46 -1.90 12.62
N VAL A 134 -17.34 -2.07 13.32
CA VAL A 134 -16.52 -3.26 13.23
C VAL A 134 -16.42 -3.87 14.63
N SER A 135 -16.85 -5.12 14.76
CA SER A 135 -16.93 -5.84 16.04
C SER A 135 -16.23 -7.19 15.92
N ASN A 136 -16.27 -7.98 16.99
CA ASN A 136 -15.80 -9.36 16.98
C ASN A 136 -17.00 -10.31 17.03
N ILE A 137 -16.98 -11.36 16.23
CA ILE A 137 -17.92 -12.48 16.36
C ILE A 137 -17.17 -13.79 16.50
N TYR A 138 -17.83 -14.78 17.09
CA TYR A 138 -17.36 -16.16 17.08
C TYR A 138 -17.98 -16.89 15.90
N MET A 139 -17.15 -17.43 15.01
CA MET A 139 -17.65 -18.24 13.89
C MET A 139 -16.63 -19.29 13.43
N MET A 140 -17.12 -20.30 12.71
CA MET A 140 -16.26 -21.27 12.03
C MET A 140 -15.49 -20.60 10.89
N THR A 141 -14.17 -20.73 10.92
CA THR A 141 -13.28 -20.19 9.88
C THR A 141 -13.13 -21.15 8.71
N TRP A 142 -12.30 -20.80 7.71
CA TRP A 142 -12.11 -21.57 6.48
C TRP A 142 -11.67 -23.03 6.72
N ASN A 143 -11.00 -23.32 7.84
CA ASN A 143 -10.88 -24.70 8.31
C ASN A 143 -12.13 -25.02 9.16
N THR A 144 -12.91 -26.00 8.71
CA THR A 144 -14.20 -26.39 9.30
C THR A 144 -14.07 -26.99 10.70
N SER A 145 -12.86 -27.05 11.25
CA SER A 145 -12.55 -27.63 12.57
C SER A 145 -12.18 -26.59 13.62
N GLN A 146 -12.04 -25.31 13.26
CA GLN A 146 -11.66 -24.25 14.18
C GLN A 146 -12.67 -23.09 14.10
N SER A 147 -13.39 -22.94 15.20
CA SER A 147 -14.08 -21.69 15.49
C SER A 147 -13.08 -20.72 16.12
N ASN A 148 -13.11 -19.47 15.68
CA ASN A 148 -12.26 -18.43 16.23
C ASN A 148 -13.05 -17.12 16.33
N VAL A 149 -12.54 -16.19 17.13
CA VAL A 149 -12.98 -14.82 17.13
C VAL A 149 -12.42 -14.14 15.88
N VAL A 150 -13.30 -13.52 15.09
CA VAL A 150 -12.93 -12.81 13.85
C VAL A 150 -13.52 -11.41 13.79
N PRO A 151 -12.89 -10.47 13.06
CA PRO A 151 -13.51 -9.17 12.80
C PRO A 151 -14.78 -9.33 11.97
N PHE A 152 -15.80 -8.57 12.36
CA PHE A 152 -17.12 -8.54 11.76
C PHE A 152 -17.50 -7.12 11.38
N PHE A 153 -17.63 -6.90 10.08
CA PHE A 153 -18.08 -5.65 9.51
C PHE A 153 -19.60 -5.61 9.53
N VAL A 154 -20.18 -4.72 10.34
CA VAL A 154 -21.62 -4.51 10.41
C VAL A 154 -22.04 -3.58 9.28
N LEU A 155 -23.01 -4.02 8.48
CA LEU A 155 -23.51 -3.25 7.33
C LEU A 155 -24.64 -2.32 7.79
N ASP A 156 -24.78 -1.18 7.11
CA ASP A 156 -25.86 -0.22 7.31
C ASP A 156 -27.25 -0.79 7.00
N LYS A 157 -27.32 -1.79 6.11
CA LYS A 157 -28.57 -2.42 5.69
C LYS A 157 -28.41 -3.93 5.51
N PRO A 158 -29.51 -4.70 5.70
CA PRO A 158 -29.45 -6.13 5.49
C PRO A 158 -29.23 -6.48 4.02
N VAL A 159 -28.43 -7.52 3.78
CA VAL A 159 -28.19 -8.14 2.48
C VAL A 159 -29.13 -9.33 2.32
N SER A 160 -29.86 -9.37 1.21
CA SER A 160 -30.73 -10.50 0.87
C SER A 160 -29.87 -11.71 0.50
N LEU A 161 -30.03 -12.81 1.23
CA LEU A 161 -29.34 -14.08 0.99
C LEU A 161 -30.38 -15.18 0.73
N PRO A 162 -30.12 -16.14 -0.18
CA PRO A 162 -31.02 -17.26 -0.40
C PRO A 162 -31.32 -18.03 0.88
N GLY A 163 -32.60 -18.12 1.24
CA GLY A 163 -33.06 -18.77 2.47
C GLY A 163 -32.59 -18.09 3.77
N GLY A 164 -32.09 -16.85 3.70
CA GLY A 164 -31.50 -16.13 4.83
C GLY A 164 -30.22 -16.77 5.38
N GLN A 165 -29.65 -17.75 4.67
CA GLN A 165 -28.51 -18.51 5.16
C GLN A 165 -27.19 -17.79 4.91
N PRO A 166 -26.24 -17.82 5.86
CA PRO A 166 -24.91 -17.25 5.64
C PRO A 166 -24.20 -17.88 4.44
N GLN A 167 -23.59 -17.05 3.60
CA GLN A 167 -22.83 -17.48 2.43
C GLN A 167 -21.33 -17.50 2.73
N ARG A 168 -20.73 -18.69 2.74
CA ARG A 168 -19.29 -18.90 2.92
C ARG A 168 -18.50 -18.55 1.65
N ASN A 169 -17.19 -18.36 1.81
CA ASN A 169 -16.24 -18.09 0.72
C ASN A 169 -16.66 -16.88 -0.13
N ALA A 170 -17.28 -15.89 0.51
CA ALA A 170 -17.66 -14.64 -0.11
C ALA A 170 -16.45 -13.70 -0.13
N GLY A 171 -16.32 -12.94 -1.21
CA GLY A 171 -15.37 -11.84 -1.33
C GLY A 171 -16.02 -10.53 -0.91
N PHE A 172 -15.29 -9.69 -0.21
CA PHE A 172 -15.77 -8.43 0.35
C PHE A 172 -14.68 -7.38 0.29
N MET A 173 -15.01 -6.20 -0.19
CA MET A 173 -14.11 -5.05 -0.19
C MET A 173 -14.64 -4.01 0.77
N VAL A 174 -13.77 -3.44 1.60
CA VAL A 174 -14.04 -2.21 2.32
C VAL A 174 -13.13 -1.11 1.81
N GLU A 175 -13.66 0.10 1.75
CA GLU A 175 -12.95 1.28 1.31
C GLU A 175 -13.32 2.49 2.17
N LYS A 176 -12.31 3.13 2.75
CA LYS A 176 -12.45 4.42 3.43
C LYS A 176 -11.60 5.46 2.73
N PHE A 177 -12.26 6.53 2.29
CA PHE A 177 -11.58 7.76 1.91
C PHE A 177 -11.39 8.61 3.15
N VAL A 178 -10.15 9.00 3.42
CA VAL A 178 -9.78 10.02 4.40
C VAL A 178 -9.14 11.14 3.60
N LEU A 179 -9.97 12.13 3.23
CA LEU A 179 -9.59 13.20 2.30
C LEU A 179 -9.01 14.41 3.02
N ASP A 180 -9.40 14.59 4.27
CA ASP A 180 -9.10 15.79 5.05
C ASP A 180 -7.99 15.54 6.09
N GLU A 181 -7.58 14.29 6.24
CA GLU A 181 -6.56 13.85 7.20
C GLU A 181 -5.68 12.77 6.56
N GLY A 182 -4.35 12.91 6.68
CA GLY A 182 -3.45 11.78 6.50
C GLY A 182 -3.30 11.07 7.84
N TYR A 183 -4.07 10.02 8.04
CA TYR A 183 -4.04 9.28 9.30
C TYR A 183 -2.75 8.42 9.37
N LEU A 184 -1.81 8.84 10.21
CA LEU A 184 -0.62 8.06 10.56
C LEU A 184 -0.77 7.57 12.00
N ASP A 185 -1.74 6.68 12.26
CA ASP A 185 -1.81 6.01 13.55
C ASP A 185 -0.73 4.95 13.62
N GLY A 186 0.38 5.34 14.22
CA GLY A 186 1.40 4.44 14.68
C GLY A 186 2.30 3.76 13.65
N THR A 187 2.45 4.32 12.44
CA THR A 187 3.57 3.92 11.57
C THR A 187 4.88 4.46 12.13
N TYR A 188 5.44 3.70 13.07
CA TYR A 188 6.72 3.94 13.70
C TYR A 188 7.73 2.91 13.18
N GLY A 189 8.94 3.37 12.84
CA GLY A 189 10.05 2.48 12.51
C GLY A 189 10.91 2.98 11.35
N TYR A 190 11.23 2.08 10.42
CA TYR A 190 12.19 2.39 9.35
C TYR A 190 11.80 3.61 8.51
N TRP A 191 10.52 3.87 8.26
CA TRP A 191 10.13 4.97 7.38
C TRP A 191 9.93 6.33 8.07
N LEU A 192 9.60 6.34 9.36
CA LEU A 192 9.17 7.56 10.06
C LEU A 192 9.43 7.46 11.57
N GLU A 193 9.96 8.54 12.16
CA GLU A 193 10.16 8.67 13.62
C GLU A 193 8.92 9.17 14.38
N THR A 194 8.93 8.90 15.68
CA THR A 194 7.83 9.23 16.61
C THR A 194 7.57 10.74 16.79
N ASN A 195 8.53 11.59 16.45
CA ASN A 195 8.45 13.05 16.53
C ASN A 195 8.22 13.71 15.16
N CYS A 196 7.68 12.95 14.20
CA CYS A 196 7.17 13.43 12.94
C CYS A 196 5.64 13.32 12.94
N PHE A 197 4.95 14.42 12.63
CA PHE A 197 3.49 14.51 12.72
C PHE A 197 2.92 15.06 11.42
N LEU A 198 1.78 14.54 10.99
CA LEU A 198 1.00 15.27 10.01
C LEU A 198 0.32 16.46 10.68
N VAL A 199 0.38 17.62 10.03
CA VAL A 199 -0.34 18.83 10.46
C VAL A 199 -1.26 19.27 9.34
N THR A 200 -2.55 19.33 9.64
CA THR A 200 -3.56 19.87 8.72
C THR A 200 -3.63 21.39 8.82
N GLY A 201 -3.76 22.09 7.69
CA GLY A 201 -3.94 23.54 7.62
C GLY A 201 -2.65 24.37 7.62
N ASP A 202 -1.52 23.83 8.09
CA ASP A 202 -0.19 24.44 7.89
C ASP A 202 0.49 23.89 6.64
N VAL A 203 -0.06 24.23 5.48
CA VAL A 203 0.43 23.76 4.17
C VAL A 203 1.10 24.88 3.39
N SER A 204 1.96 24.48 2.45
CA SER A 204 2.54 25.43 1.52
C SER A 204 1.44 26.11 0.68
N PRO A 205 1.54 27.42 0.40
CA PRO A 205 0.65 28.09 -0.53
C PRO A 205 0.61 27.37 -1.89
N ASN A 206 -0.60 27.24 -2.45
CA ASN A 206 -0.87 26.55 -3.71
C ASN A 206 -0.52 25.05 -3.71
N SER A 207 -0.28 24.45 -2.54
CA SER A 207 -0.33 22.99 -2.41
C SER A 207 -1.76 22.50 -2.64
N TRP A 208 -1.88 21.28 -3.16
CA TRP A 208 -3.17 20.74 -3.58
C TRP A 208 -3.99 20.18 -2.41
N GLY A 209 -3.34 19.80 -1.33
CA GLY A 209 -4.03 19.30 -0.17
C GLY A 209 -3.59 19.93 1.13
N VAL A 210 -4.00 19.22 2.16
CA VAL A 210 -4.39 19.83 3.42
C VAL A 210 -3.39 19.55 4.53
N GLY A 211 -2.41 18.68 4.30
CA GLY A 211 -1.43 18.26 5.29
C GLY A 211 0.01 18.56 4.91
N ALA A 212 0.82 18.92 5.91
CA ALA A 212 2.27 18.95 5.82
C ALA A 212 2.90 18.06 6.90
N LEU A 213 4.13 17.59 6.67
CA LEU A 213 4.89 16.86 7.68
C LEU A 213 5.62 17.85 8.60
N ASN A 214 5.20 17.92 9.85
CA ASN A 214 5.92 18.62 10.91
C ASN A 214 6.96 17.69 11.55
N MET A 215 8.20 18.15 11.62
CA MET A 215 9.33 17.38 12.16
C MET A 215 9.89 18.08 13.39
N VAL A 216 9.72 17.48 14.58
CA VAL A 216 10.10 18.10 15.86
C VAL A 216 11.43 17.57 16.35
N GLY A 217 12.51 18.19 15.88
CA GLY A 217 13.89 17.80 16.21
C GLY A 217 14.45 18.30 17.56
N ALA A 218 13.61 18.78 18.48
CA ALA A 218 14.07 19.48 19.69
C ALA A 218 14.75 18.58 20.73
N THR A 219 14.22 17.37 20.93
CA THR A 219 14.74 16.41 21.93
C THR A 219 15.47 15.24 21.28
N ASN A 220 14.92 14.72 20.18
CA ASN A 220 15.48 13.62 19.42
C ASN A 220 15.52 13.98 17.94
N ARG A 221 16.35 13.28 17.15
CA ARG A 221 16.36 13.43 15.69
C ARG A 221 14.99 13.06 15.13
N ALA A 222 14.34 13.99 14.43
CA ALA A 222 13.19 13.69 13.59
C ALA A 222 13.68 13.30 12.20
N HIS A 223 13.24 12.16 11.66
CA HIS A 223 13.48 11.81 10.26
C HIS A 223 12.26 11.15 9.63
N PHE A 224 12.17 11.30 8.32
CA PHE A 224 11.36 10.45 7.46
C PHE A 224 12.27 9.92 6.36
N ARG A 225 11.98 8.71 5.88
CA ARG A 225 12.66 8.11 4.74
C ARG A 225 11.68 8.06 3.58
N MET A 226 12.17 8.38 2.40
CA MET A 226 11.47 8.08 1.16
C MET A 226 12.17 6.90 0.52
N ALA A 227 11.39 5.91 0.11
CA ALA A 227 11.93 4.83 -0.67
C ALA A 227 12.42 5.40 -2.01
N THR A 228 13.68 5.14 -2.33
CA THR A 228 14.14 5.23 -3.71
C THR A 228 13.79 3.92 -4.40
N VAL A 229 13.73 3.97 -5.73
CA VAL A 229 13.61 2.77 -6.57
C VAL A 229 14.71 1.76 -6.24
N GLY A 230 14.36 0.48 -6.13
CA GLY A 230 15.34 -0.60 -6.04
C GLY A 230 16.12 -0.75 -7.35
N GLN A 231 17.30 -1.37 -7.31
CA GLN A 231 18.11 -1.67 -8.52
C GLN A 231 17.36 -2.48 -9.58
N ASN A 232 16.34 -3.23 -9.18
CA ASN A 232 15.46 -3.97 -10.07
C ASN A 232 14.44 -3.09 -10.81
N ILE A 233 14.37 -1.80 -10.48
CA ILE A 233 13.35 -0.85 -10.94
C ILE A 233 13.99 0.29 -11.75
N ALA A 234 15.14 0.83 -11.31
CA ALA A 234 15.98 1.72 -12.11
C ALA A 234 17.46 1.52 -11.76
N GLU A 235 18.36 2.06 -12.58
CA GLU A 235 19.77 2.22 -12.19
C GLU A 235 19.81 2.98 -10.87
N ALA A 236 20.36 2.36 -9.82
CA ALA A 236 20.44 2.95 -8.49
C ALA A 236 21.63 3.91 -8.34
N ASN A 237 22.57 3.88 -9.29
CA ASN A 237 23.77 4.71 -9.27
C ASN A 237 23.62 5.93 -10.17
N GLY A 238 24.37 6.99 -9.85
CA GLY A 238 24.42 8.21 -10.62
C GLY A 238 23.71 9.39 -9.94
N PRO A 239 23.51 10.49 -10.68
CA PRO A 239 22.99 11.73 -10.12
C PRO A 239 21.47 11.68 -9.94
N TYR A 240 21.03 11.87 -8.71
CA TYR A 240 19.64 12.07 -8.32
C TYR A 240 19.39 13.52 -7.98
N ARG A 241 18.24 14.04 -8.43
CA ARG A 241 17.73 15.33 -7.99
C ARG A 241 16.69 15.10 -6.90
N VAL A 242 16.93 15.67 -5.72
CA VAL A 242 15.97 15.70 -4.61
C VAL A 242 15.38 17.10 -4.56
N THR A 243 14.06 17.21 -4.74
CA THR A 243 13.32 18.47 -4.60
C THR A 243 12.26 18.36 -3.54
N PHE A 244 12.16 19.37 -2.68
CA PHE A 244 11.15 19.43 -1.64
C PHE A 244 10.83 20.89 -1.31
N ARG A 245 9.66 21.12 -0.72
CA ARG A 245 9.24 22.43 -0.22
C ARG A 245 9.15 22.39 1.29
N ALA A 246 9.80 23.34 1.96
CA ALA A 246 9.89 23.34 3.42
C ALA A 246 9.97 24.76 4.00
N ARG A 247 9.68 24.85 5.30
CA ARG A 247 9.98 26.01 6.15
C ARG A 247 10.39 25.54 7.54
N LYS A 248 11.12 26.38 8.28
CA LYS A 248 11.30 26.20 9.72
C LYS A 248 10.32 27.06 10.50
N THR A 249 9.74 26.49 11.55
CA THR A 249 8.81 27.19 12.46
C THR A 249 9.54 27.91 13.58
N THR A 250 10.81 27.58 13.84
CA THR A 250 11.68 28.20 14.83
C THR A 250 13.07 28.41 14.24
N ALA A 251 13.94 29.20 14.90
CA ALA A 251 15.28 29.49 14.38
C ALA A 251 16.27 28.31 14.50
N ALA A 252 16.00 27.37 15.42
CA ALA A 252 16.94 26.34 15.86
C ALA A 252 17.15 25.12 14.94
N PRO A 253 16.16 24.58 14.21
CA PRO A 253 16.34 23.31 13.52
C PRO A 253 17.21 23.45 12.25
N VAL A 254 18.09 22.48 12.04
CA VAL A 254 18.83 22.26 10.79
C VAL A 254 18.24 21.02 10.13
N LEU A 255 17.80 21.15 8.87
CA LEU A 255 17.39 20.00 8.08
C LEU A 255 18.62 19.42 7.39
N TRP A 256 18.69 18.09 7.37
CA TRP A 256 19.72 17.34 6.66
C TRP A 256 19.05 16.45 5.62
N VAL A 257 19.63 16.38 4.42
CA VAL A 257 19.16 15.51 3.34
C VAL A 257 20.24 14.47 3.05
N ASN A 258 19.87 13.20 3.19
CA ASN A 258 20.80 12.07 3.19
C ASN A 258 20.34 10.97 2.24
N LEU A 259 21.30 10.25 1.64
CA LEU A 259 21.07 8.99 0.92
C LEU A 259 21.32 7.82 1.87
N ASP A 260 20.36 6.91 2.00
CA ASP A 260 20.42 5.73 2.89
C ASP A 260 21.07 4.52 2.19
N ALA A 261 22.21 4.75 1.50
CA ALA A 261 22.91 3.76 0.66
C ALA A 261 24.40 3.62 1.04
N GLY A 262 24.71 3.64 2.33
CA GLY A 262 26.08 3.62 2.84
C GLY A 262 26.57 5.01 3.29
N ILE A 263 27.81 5.08 3.76
CA ILE A 263 28.38 6.28 4.40
C ILE A 263 28.36 7.45 3.40
N GLN A 264 27.43 8.39 3.57
CA GLN A 264 27.35 9.57 2.72
C GLN A 264 27.12 10.88 3.49
N THR A 265 27.69 11.92 2.90
CA THR A 265 27.74 13.34 3.25
C THR A 265 26.38 13.92 3.60
N ASN A 266 26.26 14.35 4.87
CA ASN A 266 25.16 15.18 5.31
C ASN A 266 25.35 16.60 4.72
N ALA A 267 24.41 17.08 3.92
CA ALA A 267 24.37 18.49 3.51
C ALA A 267 23.35 19.25 4.38
N PRO A 268 23.78 20.25 5.18
CA PRO A 268 22.83 21.03 5.95
C PRO A 268 22.05 21.94 5.00
N VAL A 269 20.73 21.99 5.22
CA VAL A 269 19.82 22.86 4.49
C VAL A 269 19.47 24.04 5.38
N ALA A 270 19.89 25.23 4.97
CA ALA A 270 19.52 26.48 5.63
C ALA A 270 18.05 26.81 5.30
N LEU A 271 17.12 26.31 6.12
CA LEU A 271 15.71 26.54 5.93
C LEU A 271 15.31 28.01 6.20
N SER A 272 14.48 28.54 5.30
CA SER A 272 13.73 29.79 5.47
C SER A 272 12.57 29.62 6.47
N THR A 273 12.15 30.71 7.09
CA THR A 273 10.91 30.75 7.91
C THR A 273 9.64 30.76 7.05
N SER A 274 9.78 30.99 5.74
CA SER A 274 8.70 30.94 4.75
C SER A 274 8.84 29.71 3.85
N TRP A 275 7.70 29.20 3.36
CA TRP A 275 7.66 28.08 2.42
C TRP A 275 8.49 28.35 1.17
N THR A 276 9.58 27.59 1.02
CA THR A 276 10.58 27.76 -0.04
C THR A 276 10.84 26.42 -0.71
N ASP A 277 11.03 26.42 -2.02
CA ASP A 277 11.46 25.24 -2.78
C ASP A 277 12.97 25.06 -2.68
N TYR A 278 13.40 23.83 -2.39
CA TYR A 278 14.80 23.43 -2.34
C TYR A 278 15.05 22.34 -3.37
N SER A 279 16.23 22.36 -3.98
CA SER A 279 16.66 21.38 -4.97
C SER A 279 18.13 21.05 -4.76
N TYR A 280 18.43 19.76 -4.59
CA TYR A 280 19.79 19.26 -4.40
C TYR A 280 20.08 18.15 -5.40
N THR A 281 21.33 18.09 -5.86
CA THR A 281 21.83 16.96 -6.64
C THR A 281 22.70 16.12 -5.71
N MET A 282 22.41 14.82 -5.64
CA MET A 282 23.18 13.85 -4.87
C MET A 282 23.59 12.72 -5.79
N THR A 283 24.79 12.17 -5.62
CA THR A 283 25.28 11.06 -6.44
C THR A 283 25.26 9.78 -5.62
N VAL A 284 24.51 8.79 -6.08
CA VAL A 284 24.55 7.43 -5.52
C VAL A 284 25.64 6.65 -6.23
N THR A 285 26.43 5.89 -5.49
CA THR A 285 27.60 5.13 -5.97
C THR A 285 27.52 3.68 -5.56
#